data_AF-A0A1Q7ZH07-F1
#
_entry.id   AF-A0A1Q7ZH07-F1
#
_cell.length_a   1.000
_cell.length_b   1.000
_cell.length_c   1.000
_cell.angle_alpha   90.00
_cell.angle_beta   90.00
_cell.angle_gamma   90.00
#
_symmetry.space_group_name_H-M   'P 1'
#
loop_
_entity.id
_entity.type
_entity.pdbx_description
1 polymer ?
#
loop_
_entity_poly.entity_id
_entity_poly.type
_entity_poly.pdbx_seq_one_letter_code
_entity_poly.pdbx_strand_id
1 'polypeptide(L)'
;MIARLAHERGIRLKVAAVTGDDVTDLVGAADPVLAETREPVSKLGADIICTNAYLGADAIAASYAAGADVIVTGRVTDSALALGPIMATLGWQADDKDAMAAGVLAGHLLECGGQATGGYFAEPGLKDVPDVDRIGFPIAEVRNDRSITISKPAGSGGRIDRHTITEQILYEMHDPGAYLTPDVSLDITGVELKETAQDEVRLTGARGHQRPDTLKVLVGVDSGVLAEIEISYAGINCEARAHLAADIIRKRAARDPMLGNQTIQYDLIGVNSLWPGDVPHEVRDVRLRVAARLPHQAAADRLITEVESLYVNGPAGGGGVRIASRPTI
;
A
#
# COMPACT_ATOMS: atom_id res chain seq x y z
N MET A 1 10.17 -22.25 -7.16
CA MET A 1 10.49 -22.44 -5.73
C MET A 1 9.50 -23.37 -5.02
N ILE A 2 8.21 -23.06 -5.01
CA ILE A 2 7.16 -23.82 -4.28
C ILE A 2 7.18 -25.32 -4.62
N ALA A 3 7.13 -25.67 -5.91
CA ALA A 3 7.15 -27.08 -6.34
C ALA A 3 8.40 -27.85 -5.86
N ARG A 4 9.56 -27.19 -5.82
CA ARG A 4 10.80 -27.78 -5.29
C ARG A 4 10.67 -28.07 -3.79
N LEU A 5 10.20 -27.09 -3.01
CA LEU A 5 9.99 -27.26 -1.56
C LEU A 5 8.96 -28.37 -1.25
N ALA A 6 7.88 -28.45 -2.03
CA ALA A 6 6.88 -29.49 -1.91
C ALA A 6 7.49 -30.89 -2.12
N HIS A 7 8.30 -31.04 -3.17
CA HIS A 7 9.00 -32.27 -3.48
C HIS A 7 9.97 -32.69 -2.36
N GLU A 8 10.77 -31.75 -1.85
CA GLU A 8 11.69 -31.98 -0.72
C GLU A 8 10.97 -32.43 0.57
N ARG A 9 9.70 -32.04 0.74
CA ARG A 9 8.86 -32.41 1.88
C ARG A 9 7.97 -33.64 1.63
N GLY A 10 8.04 -34.26 0.46
CA GLY A 10 7.20 -35.40 0.10
C GLY A 10 5.71 -35.06 -0.08
N ILE A 11 5.38 -33.77 -0.32
CA ILE A 11 4.01 -33.31 -0.51
C ILE A 11 3.70 -33.26 -2.01
N ARG A 12 2.63 -33.93 -2.44
CA ARG A 12 2.12 -33.83 -3.81
C ARG A 12 1.27 -32.58 -3.95
N LEU A 13 1.72 -31.61 -4.76
CA LEU A 13 1.00 -30.37 -5.05
C LEU A 13 0.94 -30.12 -6.55
N LYS A 14 -0.23 -29.71 -7.04
CA LYS A 14 -0.42 -29.15 -8.37
C LYS A 14 -0.32 -27.62 -8.26
N VAL A 15 0.78 -27.07 -8.79
CA VAL A 15 1.04 -25.63 -8.79
C VAL A 15 0.73 -25.06 -10.18
N ALA A 16 -0.11 -24.04 -10.25
CA ALA A 16 -0.37 -23.25 -11.46
C ALA A 16 0.36 -21.91 -11.37
N ALA A 17 0.84 -21.41 -12.51
CA ALA A 17 1.43 -20.09 -12.64
C ALA A 17 0.59 -19.25 -13.62
N VAL A 18 0.15 -18.08 -13.20
CA VAL A 18 -0.51 -17.08 -14.04
C VAL A 18 0.52 -16.02 -14.42
N THR A 19 0.76 -15.89 -15.71
CA THR A 19 1.74 -14.96 -16.33
C THR A 19 1.06 -14.06 -17.35
N GLY A 20 1.76 -13.04 -17.83
CA GLY A 20 1.26 -12.10 -18.86
C GLY A 20 0.96 -10.71 -18.32
N ASP A 21 1.29 -10.45 -17.06
CA ASP A 21 1.26 -9.13 -16.45
C ASP A 21 2.46 -8.27 -16.85
N ASP A 22 3.62 -8.87 -17.14
CA ASP A 22 4.78 -8.13 -17.67
C ASP A 22 4.47 -7.59 -19.07
N VAL A 23 4.35 -6.28 -19.16
CA VAL A 23 4.00 -5.53 -20.37
C VAL A 23 5.13 -4.58 -20.78
N THR A 24 6.37 -4.85 -20.36
CA THR A 24 7.53 -3.96 -20.57
C THR A 24 7.72 -3.60 -22.04
N ASP A 25 7.68 -4.59 -22.93
CA ASP A 25 7.81 -4.36 -24.37
C ASP A 25 6.64 -3.54 -24.95
N LEU A 26 5.42 -3.75 -24.44
CA LEU A 26 4.23 -3.03 -24.88
C LEU A 26 4.26 -1.56 -24.44
N VAL A 27 4.65 -1.30 -23.19
CA VAL A 27 4.81 0.07 -22.67
C VAL A 27 5.92 0.80 -23.41
N GLY A 28 7.05 0.15 -23.66
CA GLY A 28 8.16 0.73 -24.42
C GLY A 28 7.77 1.08 -25.87
N ALA A 29 6.92 0.28 -26.51
CA ALA A 29 6.45 0.55 -27.87
C ALA A 29 5.32 1.57 -27.94
N ALA A 30 4.39 1.55 -26.97
CA ALA A 30 3.20 2.40 -26.98
C ALA A 30 3.43 3.79 -26.38
N ASP A 31 4.44 3.94 -25.52
CA ASP A 31 4.75 5.16 -24.76
C ASP A 31 3.50 5.81 -24.12
N PRO A 32 2.78 5.06 -23.26
CA PRO A 32 1.51 5.51 -22.71
C PRO A 32 1.71 6.74 -21.80
N VAL A 33 0.63 7.51 -21.62
CA VAL A 33 0.61 8.67 -20.73
C VAL A 33 0.37 8.22 -19.29
N LEU A 34 1.22 8.69 -18.38
CA LEU A 34 1.09 8.46 -16.95
C LEU A 34 -0.06 9.29 -16.35
N ALA A 35 -0.80 8.71 -15.42
CA ALA A 35 -1.91 9.37 -14.76
C ALA A 35 -1.44 10.53 -13.85
N GLU A 36 -0.27 10.36 -13.25
CA GLU A 36 0.32 11.24 -12.23
C GLU A 36 0.90 12.52 -12.84
N THR A 37 1.71 12.38 -13.90
CA THR A 37 2.40 13.51 -14.53
C THR A 37 1.64 14.07 -15.73
N ARG A 38 0.72 13.29 -16.31
CA ARG A 38 0.08 13.58 -17.61
C ARG A 38 1.07 13.70 -18.77
N GLU A 39 2.25 13.10 -18.61
CA GLU A 39 3.29 13.01 -19.63
C GLU A 39 3.50 11.55 -20.06
N PRO A 40 4.03 11.31 -21.27
CA PRO A 40 4.42 9.97 -21.71
C PRO A 40 5.49 9.36 -20.79
N VAL A 41 5.49 8.04 -20.67
CA VAL A 41 6.49 7.28 -19.90
C VAL A 41 7.93 7.63 -20.32
N SER A 42 8.17 7.89 -21.61
CA SER A 42 9.47 8.31 -22.14
C SER A 42 10.02 9.63 -21.55
N LYS A 43 9.17 10.43 -20.88
CA LYS A 43 9.55 11.70 -20.23
C LYS A 43 9.96 11.55 -18.78
N LEU A 44 9.85 10.36 -18.17
CA LEU A 44 10.24 10.12 -16.78
C LEU A 44 11.72 10.46 -16.48
N GLY A 45 12.59 10.38 -17.49
CA GLY A 45 14.02 10.66 -17.32
C GLY A 45 14.74 9.67 -16.41
N ALA A 46 14.15 8.48 -16.20
CA ALA A 46 14.66 7.39 -15.38
C ALA A 46 14.56 6.06 -16.13
N ASP A 47 15.44 5.13 -15.79
CA ASP A 47 15.44 3.79 -16.40
C ASP A 47 14.25 2.98 -15.89
N ILE A 48 13.46 2.44 -16.81
CA ILE A 48 12.33 1.56 -16.47
C ILE A 48 12.89 0.20 -16.05
N ILE A 49 12.57 -0.23 -14.84
CA ILE A 49 12.99 -1.52 -14.27
C ILE A 49 11.96 -2.60 -14.61
N CYS A 50 10.68 -2.29 -14.48
CA CYS A 50 9.59 -3.21 -14.80
C CYS A 50 8.30 -2.45 -15.13
N THR A 51 7.44 -3.09 -15.91
CA THR A 51 6.04 -2.64 -16.03
C THR A 51 5.10 -3.82 -15.91
N ASN A 52 4.12 -3.73 -15.01
CA ASN A 52 3.19 -4.83 -14.74
C ASN A 52 1.74 -4.35 -14.81
N ALA A 53 0.96 -4.96 -15.70
CA ALA A 53 -0.48 -4.78 -15.78
C ALA A 53 -1.19 -5.51 -14.63
N TYR A 54 -2.19 -4.86 -14.04
CA TYR A 54 -3.07 -5.51 -13.09
C TYR A 54 -4.04 -6.41 -13.84
N LEU A 55 -3.83 -7.73 -13.74
CA LEU A 55 -4.72 -8.73 -14.31
C LEU A 55 -5.92 -9.03 -13.40
N GLY A 56 -6.98 -9.59 -13.99
CA GLY A 56 -8.19 -10.00 -13.29
C GLY A 56 -8.20 -11.46 -12.82
N ALA A 57 -9.38 -11.94 -12.46
CA ALA A 57 -9.65 -13.22 -11.84
C ALA A 57 -9.77 -14.41 -12.82
N ASP A 58 -9.98 -14.16 -14.11
CA ASP A 58 -10.25 -15.21 -15.12
C ASP A 58 -9.24 -16.38 -15.08
N ALA A 59 -7.94 -16.06 -15.10
CA ALA A 59 -6.88 -17.08 -15.10
C ALA A 59 -6.74 -17.79 -13.75
N ILE A 60 -7.09 -17.13 -12.64
CA ILE A 60 -7.14 -17.72 -11.30
C ILE A 60 -8.30 -18.72 -11.24
N ALA A 61 -9.49 -18.32 -11.68
CA ALA A 61 -10.67 -19.18 -11.72
C ALA A 61 -10.43 -20.42 -12.60
N ALA A 62 -9.85 -20.25 -13.79
CA ALA A 62 -9.49 -21.36 -14.68
C ALA A 62 -8.47 -22.32 -14.04
N SER A 63 -7.46 -21.77 -13.35
CA SER A 63 -6.45 -22.57 -12.65
C SER A 63 -7.06 -23.37 -11.49
N TYR A 64 -7.95 -22.74 -10.73
CA TYR A 64 -8.69 -23.38 -9.64
C TYR A 64 -9.58 -24.51 -10.17
N ALA A 65 -10.37 -24.25 -11.23
CA ALA A 65 -11.23 -25.24 -11.87
C ALA A 65 -10.44 -26.42 -12.46
N ALA A 66 -9.19 -26.20 -12.88
CA ALA A 66 -8.27 -27.25 -13.30
C ALA A 66 -7.72 -28.08 -12.11
N GLY A 67 -8.08 -27.77 -10.87
CA GLY A 67 -7.67 -28.49 -9.67
C GLY A 67 -6.27 -28.10 -9.18
N ALA A 68 -5.82 -26.87 -9.41
CA ALA A 68 -4.58 -26.38 -8.80
C ALA A 68 -4.73 -26.23 -7.28
N ASP A 69 -3.78 -26.76 -6.53
CA ASP A 69 -3.72 -26.64 -5.07
C ASP A 69 -3.10 -25.28 -4.66
N VAL A 70 -2.18 -24.78 -5.49
CA VAL A 70 -1.51 -23.49 -5.29
C VAL A 70 -1.49 -22.75 -6.63
N ILE A 71 -1.96 -21.51 -6.63
CA ILE A 71 -1.92 -20.62 -7.80
C ILE A 71 -0.95 -19.49 -7.45
N VAL A 72 0.06 -19.31 -8.29
CA VAL A 72 1.02 -18.21 -8.19
C VAL A 72 0.78 -17.26 -9.34
N THR A 73 0.49 -16.00 -9.05
CA THR A 73 0.25 -14.99 -10.08
C THR A 73 1.40 -13.98 -10.10
N GLY A 74 1.60 -13.33 -11.24
CA GLY A 74 2.24 -12.01 -11.27
C GLY A 74 1.32 -10.94 -10.66
N ARG A 75 1.32 -9.74 -11.23
CA ARG A 75 0.43 -8.66 -10.79
C ARG A 75 -1.02 -8.94 -11.18
N VAL A 76 -1.88 -9.00 -10.17
CA VAL A 76 -3.34 -9.04 -10.27
C VAL A 76 -3.92 -7.94 -9.37
N THR A 77 -5.21 -7.63 -9.50
CA THR A 77 -5.89 -6.88 -8.43
C THR A 77 -5.99 -7.72 -7.17
N ASP A 78 -5.94 -7.07 -6.02
CA ASP A 78 -6.03 -7.76 -4.72
C ASP A 78 -7.38 -8.47 -4.59
N SER A 79 -8.45 -7.86 -5.11
CA SER A 79 -9.78 -8.45 -5.20
C SER A 79 -9.84 -9.71 -6.09
N ALA A 80 -9.00 -9.84 -7.12
CA ALA A 80 -8.98 -11.01 -8.00
C ALA A 80 -8.57 -12.29 -7.26
N LEU A 81 -7.77 -12.17 -6.20
CA LEU A 81 -7.35 -13.29 -5.36
C LEU A 81 -8.53 -13.96 -4.64
N ALA A 82 -9.59 -13.19 -4.34
CA ALA A 82 -10.84 -13.72 -3.80
C ALA A 82 -11.86 -14.04 -4.90
N LEU A 83 -12.01 -13.15 -5.89
CA LEU A 83 -12.98 -13.31 -6.97
C LEU A 83 -12.73 -14.60 -7.77
N GLY A 84 -11.49 -14.95 -8.11
CA GLY A 84 -11.18 -16.16 -8.89
C GLY A 84 -11.70 -17.45 -8.25
N PRO A 85 -11.36 -17.74 -6.97
CA PRO A 85 -11.94 -18.87 -6.24
C PRO A 85 -13.46 -18.80 -6.09
N ILE A 86 -14.05 -17.62 -5.87
CA ILE A 86 -15.51 -17.43 -5.79
C ILE A 86 -16.16 -17.84 -7.13
N MET A 87 -15.64 -17.34 -8.25
CA MET A 87 -16.13 -17.66 -9.59
C MET A 87 -16.11 -19.16 -9.84
N ALA A 88 -14.97 -19.80 -9.58
CA ALA A 88 -14.80 -21.23 -9.84
C ALA A 88 -15.67 -22.10 -8.92
N THR A 89 -15.91 -21.68 -7.68
CA THR A 89 -16.71 -22.42 -6.70
C THR A 89 -18.21 -22.28 -6.95
N LEU A 90 -18.68 -21.07 -7.26
CA LEU A 90 -20.09 -20.76 -7.48
C LEU A 90 -20.53 -20.93 -8.94
N GLY A 91 -19.58 -21.16 -9.85
CA GLY A 91 -19.84 -21.28 -11.29
C GLY A 91 -20.22 -19.96 -11.96
N TRP A 92 -19.86 -18.81 -11.36
CA TRP A 92 -20.14 -17.49 -11.92
C TRP A 92 -19.38 -17.28 -13.22
N GLN A 93 -20.08 -16.75 -14.22
CA GLN A 93 -19.53 -16.44 -15.53
C GLN A 93 -19.02 -14.99 -15.54
N ALA A 94 -17.93 -14.74 -16.27
CA ALA A 94 -17.31 -13.41 -16.35
C ALA A 94 -18.21 -12.34 -17.00
N ASP A 95 -19.24 -12.74 -17.75
CA ASP A 95 -20.22 -11.84 -18.36
C ASP A 95 -21.39 -11.48 -17.42
N ASP A 96 -21.54 -12.19 -16.29
CA ASP A 96 -22.44 -11.79 -15.20
C ASP A 96 -21.82 -10.67 -14.37
N LYS A 97 -22.01 -9.43 -14.84
CA LYS A 97 -21.42 -8.23 -14.27
C LYS A 97 -21.74 -8.05 -12.79
N ASP A 98 -22.96 -8.33 -12.37
CA ASP A 98 -23.37 -8.18 -10.97
C ASP A 98 -22.74 -9.25 -10.08
N ALA A 99 -22.54 -10.47 -10.59
CA ALA A 99 -21.76 -11.48 -9.90
C ALA A 99 -20.29 -11.06 -9.76
N MET A 100 -19.67 -10.52 -10.83
CA MET A 100 -18.32 -9.99 -10.76
C MET A 100 -18.23 -8.84 -9.75
N ALA A 101 -19.20 -7.93 -9.74
CA ALA A 101 -19.25 -6.81 -8.79
C ALA A 101 -19.34 -7.29 -7.33
N ALA A 102 -20.19 -8.26 -7.04
CA ALA A 102 -20.27 -8.86 -5.71
C ALA A 102 -18.95 -9.55 -5.31
N GLY A 103 -18.32 -10.28 -6.23
CA GLY A 103 -17.03 -10.93 -5.94
C GLY A 103 -15.87 -9.94 -5.77
N VAL A 104 -15.83 -8.86 -6.56
CA VAL A 104 -14.87 -7.76 -6.38
C VAL A 104 -15.09 -7.08 -5.03
N LEU A 105 -16.33 -6.77 -4.65
CA LEU A 105 -16.65 -6.18 -3.35
C LEU A 105 -16.21 -7.09 -2.20
N ALA A 106 -16.46 -8.40 -2.31
CA ALA A 106 -16.00 -9.37 -1.33
C ALA A 106 -14.47 -9.39 -1.22
N GLY A 107 -13.75 -9.38 -2.37
CA GLY A 107 -12.30 -9.31 -2.40
C GLY A 107 -11.76 -8.02 -1.78
N HIS A 108 -12.36 -6.88 -2.11
CA HIS A 108 -12.01 -5.57 -1.55
C HIS A 108 -12.25 -5.48 -0.03
N LEU A 109 -13.20 -6.24 0.51
CA LEU A 109 -13.42 -6.34 1.96
C LEU A 109 -12.41 -7.26 2.67
N LEU A 110 -11.76 -8.17 1.93
CA LEU A 110 -10.79 -9.13 2.46
C LEU A 110 -9.34 -8.65 2.35
N GLU A 111 -9.06 -7.62 1.56
CA GLU A 111 -7.72 -7.05 1.42
C GLU A 111 -7.29 -6.23 2.65
N CYS A 112 -6.02 -5.82 2.67
CA CYS A 112 -5.42 -5.02 3.76
C CYS A 112 -5.50 -5.63 5.18
N GLY A 113 -5.74 -6.94 5.31
CA GLY A 113 -5.60 -7.68 6.56
C GLY A 113 -6.76 -7.43 7.53
N GLY A 114 -6.49 -6.77 8.66
CA GLY A 114 -7.47 -6.59 9.74
C GLY A 114 -8.37 -5.37 9.61
N GLN A 115 -8.38 -4.66 8.47
CA GLN A 115 -9.02 -3.35 8.39
C GLN A 115 -10.54 -3.39 8.57
N ALA A 116 -11.21 -4.30 7.86
CA ALA A 116 -12.66 -4.55 8.00
C ALA A 116 -13.07 -4.93 9.44
N THR A 117 -12.13 -5.43 10.25
CA THR A 117 -12.35 -5.87 11.63
C THR A 117 -11.83 -4.86 12.68
N GLY A 118 -11.52 -3.63 12.26
CA GLY A 118 -11.17 -2.52 13.14
C GLY A 118 -9.70 -2.11 13.12
N GLY A 119 -8.85 -2.76 12.32
CA GLY A 119 -7.50 -2.31 12.02
C GLY A 119 -7.56 -1.02 11.20
N TYR A 120 -6.65 -0.07 11.41
CA TYR A 120 -6.70 1.26 10.78
C TYR A 120 -7.95 2.13 11.10
N PHE A 121 -8.99 1.55 11.68
CA PHE A 121 -10.18 2.22 12.21
C PHE A 121 -9.99 2.68 13.66
N ALA A 122 -9.24 1.92 14.46
CA ALA A 122 -9.11 2.14 15.90
C ALA A 122 -8.51 3.52 16.25
N GLU A 123 -9.26 4.30 17.02
CA GLU A 123 -8.86 5.63 17.51
C GLU A 123 -9.21 5.72 19.01
N PRO A 124 -8.21 5.61 19.92
CA PRO A 124 -8.48 5.54 21.36
C PRO A 124 -9.33 6.70 21.88
N GLY A 125 -10.44 6.38 22.54
CA GLY A 125 -11.39 7.33 23.11
C GLY A 125 -12.44 7.88 22.13
N LEU A 126 -12.38 7.51 20.85
CA LEU A 126 -13.35 7.92 19.82
C LEU A 126 -13.92 6.71 19.06
N LYS A 127 -13.05 5.85 18.55
CA LYS A 127 -13.36 4.62 17.82
C LYS A 127 -12.68 3.45 18.51
N ASP A 128 -13.14 3.14 19.71
CA ASP A 128 -12.54 2.05 20.50
C ASP A 128 -12.80 0.70 19.83
N VAL A 129 -11.71 -0.07 19.69
CA VAL A 129 -11.69 -1.43 19.14
C VAL A 129 -11.07 -2.33 20.21
N PRO A 130 -11.74 -3.42 20.62
CA PRO A 130 -11.22 -4.31 21.65
C PRO A 130 -10.06 -5.16 21.13
N ASP A 131 -9.08 -5.43 22.00
CA ASP A 131 -8.02 -6.43 21.80
C ASP A 131 -7.31 -6.36 20.42
N VAL A 132 -6.96 -5.14 19.98
CA VAL A 132 -6.33 -4.88 18.66
C VAL A 132 -5.01 -5.65 18.48
N ASP A 133 -4.33 -6.00 19.56
CA ASP A 133 -3.11 -6.84 19.55
C ASP A 133 -3.34 -8.25 18.99
N ARG A 134 -4.59 -8.73 19.00
CA ARG A 134 -5.01 -10.05 18.53
C ARG A 134 -6.14 -9.97 17.52
N ILE A 135 -6.14 -8.93 16.69
CA ILE A 135 -7.18 -8.68 15.69
C ILE A 135 -7.34 -9.88 14.74
N GLY A 136 -8.60 -10.30 14.53
CA GLY A 136 -8.92 -11.36 13.56
C GLY A 136 -9.03 -10.81 12.15
N PHE A 137 -8.55 -11.54 11.15
CA PHE A 137 -8.78 -11.17 9.75
C PHE A 137 -10.22 -11.50 9.33
N PRO A 138 -10.82 -10.72 8.43
CA PRO A 138 -12.20 -10.90 8.03
C PRO A 138 -12.41 -12.24 7.32
N ILE A 139 -13.60 -12.80 7.50
CA ILE A 139 -14.11 -13.97 6.79
C ILE A 139 -15.28 -13.48 5.95
N ALA A 140 -15.28 -13.80 4.66
CA ALA A 140 -16.40 -13.51 3.78
C ALA A 140 -17.13 -14.81 3.41
N GLU A 141 -18.42 -14.88 3.75
CA GLU A 141 -19.33 -15.88 3.18
C GLU A 141 -20.05 -15.29 1.97
N VAL A 142 -19.76 -15.81 0.79
CA VAL A 142 -20.38 -15.37 -0.47
C VAL A 142 -21.36 -16.42 -0.95
N ARG A 143 -22.58 -16.00 -1.30
CA ARG A 143 -23.67 -16.89 -1.72
C ARG A 143 -24.03 -16.69 -3.19
N ASN A 144 -24.69 -17.68 -3.79
CA ASN A 144 -25.17 -17.63 -5.18
C ASN A 144 -26.15 -16.49 -5.48
N ASP A 145 -26.87 -15.99 -4.46
CA ASP A 145 -27.71 -14.79 -4.57
C ASP A 145 -26.90 -13.48 -4.55
N ARG A 146 -25.57 -13.57 -4.63
CA ARG A 146 -24.60 -12.47 -4.62
C ARG A 146 -24.53 -11.71 -3.30
N SER A 147 -25.16 -12.23 -2.24
CA SER A 147 -25.02 -11.68 -0.90
C SER A 147 -23.68 -12.07 -0.29
N ILE A 148 -23.13 -11.13 0.50
CA ILE A 148 -21.86 -11.28 1.19
C ILE A 148 -22.12 -11.09 2.67
N THR A 149 -21.65 -11.99 3.52
CA THR A 149 -21.62 -11.78 4.97
C THR A 149 -20.18 -11.70 5.43
N ILE A 150 -19.80 -10.60 6.06
CA ILE A 150 -18.47 -10.42 6.66
C ILE A 150 -18.56 -10.69 8.15
N SER A 151 -17.66 -11.54 8.64
CA SER A 151 -17.49 -11.87 10.05
C SER A 151 -16.00 -11.99 10.41
N LYS A 152 -15.68 -12.38 11.64
CA LYS A 152 -14.30 -12.61 12.09
C LYS A 152 -14.18 -13.91 12.88
N PRO A 153 -12.97 -14.50 12.99
CA PRO A 153 -12.74 -15.69 13.81
C PRO A 153 -13.22 -15.50 15.25
N ALA A 154 -13.98 -16.47 15.77
CA ALA A 154 -14.48 -16.45 17.14
C ALA A 154 -13.31 -16.35 18.15
N GLY A 155 -13.45 -15.49 19.16
CA GLY A 155 -12.43 -15.28 20.19
C GLY A 155 -11.24 -14.39 19.78
N SER A 156 -11.20 -13.91 18.53
CA SER A 156 -10.25 -12.87 18.11
C SER A 156 -10.67 -11.49 18.60
N GLY A 157 -9.72 -10.56 18.65
CA GLY A 157 -9.98 -9.14 18.89
C GLY A 157 -10.64 -8.45 17.69
N GLY A 158 -10.69 -7.13 17.70
CA GLY A 158 -11.38 -6.36 16.66
C GLY A 158 -12.89 -6.30 16.86
N ARG A 159 -13.54 -5.53 16.00
CA ARG A 159 -15.00 -5.38 15.91
C ARG A 159 -15.43 -5.35 14.45
N ILE A 160 -16.59 -5.91 14.14
CA ILE A 160 -17.24 -5.74 12.83
C ILE A 160 -18.60 -5.10 13.05
N ASP A 161 -18.81 -3.95 12.42
CA ASP A 161 -20.10 -3.28 12.37
C ASP A 161 -20.19 -2.43 11.10
N ARG A 162 -21.30 -1.72 10.92
CA ARG A 162 -21.51 -0.89 9.74
C ARG A 162 -20.39 0.13 9.52
N HIS A 163 -19.76 0.69 10.55
CA HIS A 163 -18.71 1.70 10.43
C HIS A 163 -17.41 1.11 9.90
N THR A 164 -16.94 0.00 10.49
CA THR A 164 -15.69 -0.65 10.03
C THR A 164 -15.82 -1.13 8.59
N ILE A 165 -16.98 -1.69 8.23
CA ILE A 165 -17.26 -2.13 6.87
C ILE A 165 -17.38 -0.94 5.91
N THR A 166 -18.04 0.16 6.31
CA THR A 166 -18.14 1.35 5.47
C THR A 166 -16.77 1.98 5.20
N GLU A 167 -15.89 2.07 6.21
CA GLU A 167 -14.53 2.59 6.02
C GLU A 167 -13.70 1.70 5.10
N GLN A 168 -13.81 0.37 5.22
CA GLN A 168 -13.14 -0.54 4.29
C GLN A 168 -13.66 -0.41 2.86
N ILE A 169 -14.99 -0.34 2.65
CA ILE A 169 -15.58 -0.23 1.30
C ILE A 169 -15.14 1.04 0.57
N LEU A 170 -14.90 2.13 1.31
CA LEU A 170 -14.50 3.42 0.74
C LEU A 170 -12.98 3.58 0.65
N TYR A 171 -12.22 2.64 1.18
CA TYR A 171 -10.76 2.71 1.22
C TYR A 171 -10.16 2.61 -0.18
N GLU A 172 -9.25 3.52 -0.52
CA GLU A 172 -8.59 3.58 -1.84
C GLU A 172 -9.55 3.61 -3.05
N MET A 173 -10.82 3.94 -2.82
CA MET A 173 -11.85 4.01 -3.85
C MET A 173 -12.07 5.46 -4.27
N HIS A 174 -11.69 5.77 -5.52
CA HIS A 174 -11.78 7.13 -6.04
C HIS A 174 -13.22 7.52 -6.44
N ASP A 175 -13.93 6.64 -7.15
CA ASP A 175 -15.34 6.84 -7.54
C ASP A 175 -16.20 5.65 -7.08
N PRO A 176 -17.06 5.83 -6.07
CA PRO A 176 -17.98 4.79 -5.60
C PRO A 176 -18.96 4.25 -6.64
N GLY A 177 -19.25 5.02 -7.71
CA GLY A 177 -20.13 4.58 -8.80
C GLY A 177 -19.40 3.86 -9.93
N ALA A 178 -18.07 3.87 -9.93
CA ALA A 178 -17.25 3.37 -11.04
C ALA A 178 -15.84 2.94 -10.57
N TYR A 179 -15.76 2.04 -9.59
CA TYR A 179 -14.49 1.45 -9.17
C TYR A 179 -13.98 0.47 -10.23
N LEU A 180 -12.95 0.89 -10.97
CA LEU A 180 -12.44 0.15 -12.13
C LEU A 180 -11.54 -1.01 -11.70
N THR A 181 -11.94 -2.22 -12.03
CA THR A 181 -11.11 -3.44 -11.96
C THR A 181 -11.07 -4.11 -13.33
N PRO A 182 -10.08 -4.99 -13.60
CA PRO A 182 -10.02 -5.74 -14.86
C PRO A 182 -11.27 -6.58 -15.14
N ASP A 183 -11.94 -7.05 -14.09
CA ASP A 183 -13.08 -7.96 -14.17
C ASP A 183 -14.40 -7.20 -14.39
N VAL A 184 -14.56 -6.02 -13.76
CA VAL A 184 -15.79 -5.22 -13.79
C VAL A 184 -15.52 -3.78 -13.34
N SER A 185 -16.36 -2.85 -13.78
CA SER A 185 -16.48 -1.54 -13.12
C SER A 185 -17.54 -1.65 -12.01
N LEU A 186 -17.11 -1.72 -10.75
CA LEU A 186 -17.97 -1.89 -9.58
C LEU A 186 -18.66 -0.57 -9.20
N ASP A 187 -19.98 -0.63 -9.00
CA ASP A 187 -20.80 0.42 -8.41
C ASP A 187 -21.31 -0.02 -7.03
N ILE A 188 -20.85 0.67 -6.00
CA ILE A 188 -21.24 0.45 -4.60
C ILE A 188 -22.33 1.42 -4.11
N THR A 189 -22.82 2.35 -4.94
CA THR A 189 -23.78 3.38 -4.51
C THR A 189 -25.13 2.81 -4.05
N GLY A 190 -25.45 1.58 -4.49
CA GLY A 190 -26.63 0.83 -4.07
C GLY A 190 -26.36 -0.24 -3.02
N VAL A 191 -25.15 -0.32 -2.45
CA VAL A 191 -24.82 -1.35 -1.47
C VAL A 191 -25.50 -1.06 -0.14
N GLU A 192 -26.26 -2.04 0.34
CA GLU A 192 -26.93 -2.01 1.63
C GLU A 192 -26.14 -2.84 2.65
N LEU A 193 -25.94 -2.29 3.84
CA LEU A 193 -25.25 -2.94 4.95
C LEU A 193 -26.26 -3.21 6.06
N LYS A 194 -26.33 -4.47 6.51
CA LYS A 194 -27.20 -4.91 7.61
C LYS A 194 -26.39 -5.69 8.63
N GLU A 195 -26.31 -5.18 9.85
CA GLU A 195 -25.78 -5.92 11.01
C GLU A 195 -26.75 -7.07 11.35
N THR A 196 -26.30 -8.31 11.21
CA THR A 196 -27.13 -9.51 11.39
C THR A 196 -26.85 -10.24 12.69
N ALA A 197 -25.67 -10.06 13.25
CA ALA A 197 -25.28 -10.52 14.58
C ALA A 197 -24.14 -9.64 15.14
N GLN A 198 -23.67 -9.94 16.35
CA GLN A 198 -22.45 -9.33 16.86
C GLN A 198 -21.27 -9.72 15.95
N ASP A 199 -20.48 -8.73 15.55
CA ASP A 199 -19.34 -8.89 14.65
C ASP A 199 -19.70 -9.53 13.30
N GLU A 200 -20.91 -9.26 12.80
CA GLU A 200 -21.40 -9.80 11.53
C GLU A 200 -22.24 -8.76 10.76
N VAL A 201 -21.81 -8.46 9.53
CA VAL A 201 -22.50 -7.54 8.63
C VAL A 201 -22.76 -8.22 7.29
N ARG A 202 -24.02 -8.24 6.86
CA ARG A 202 -24.46 -8.68 5.54
C ARG A 202 -24.53 -7.51 4.57
N LEU A 203 -24.05 -7.72 3.36
CA LEU A 203 -24.05 -6.78 2.26
C LEU A 203 -24.80 -7.33 1.05
N THR A 204 -25.55 -6.46 0.38
CA THR A 204 -26.26 -6.73 -0.88
C THR A 204 -26.27 -5.48 -1.75
N GLY A 205 -26.58 -5.61 -3.05
CA GLY A 205 -26.84 -4.45 -3.92
C GLY A 205 -25.63 -3.89 -4.66
N ALA A 206 -24.49 -4.58 -4.65
CA ALA A 206 -23.38 -4.28 -5.56
C ALA A 206 -23.83 -4.45 -7.02
N ARG A 207 -23.48 -3.50 -7.88
CA ARG A 207 -23.83 -3.53 -9.30
C ARG A 207 -22.59 -3.51 -10.17
N GLY A 208 -22.62 -4.26 -11.27
CA GLY A 208 -21.53 -4.30 -12.23
C GLY A 208 -21.83 -3.54 -13.51
N HIS A 209 -20.93 -2.63 -13.87
CA HIS A 209 -20.90 -2.00 -15.18
C HIS A 209 -19.95 -2.73 -16.13
N GLN A 210 -19.84 -2.25 -17.37
CA GLN A 210 -18.89 -2.81 -18.33
C GLN A 210 -17.45 -2.76 -17.76
N ARG A 211 -16.71 -3.88 -17.87
CA ARG A 211 -15.29 -3.89 -17.54
C ARG A 211 -14.53 -2.88 -18.43
N PRO A 212 -13.48 -2.23 -17.93
CA PRO A 212 -12.75 -1.21 -18.68
C PRO A 212 -12.04 -1.81 -19.91
N ASP A 213 -11.94 -1.02 -20.98
CA ASP A 213 -11.19 -1.40 -22.20
C ASP A 213 -9.66 -1.35 -22.01
N THR A 214 -9.21 -0.74 -20.90
CA THR A 214 -7.80 -0.54 -20.55
C THR A 214 -7.50 -1.10 -19.16
N LEU A 215 -6.27 -1.59 -18.96
CA LEU A 215 -5.79 -2.04 -17.65
C LEU A 215 -4.87 -1.00 -17.00
N LYS A 216 -4.89 -0.96 -15.66
CA LYS A 216 -3.89 -0.21 -14.90
C LYS A 216 -2.54 -0.91 -15.03
N VAL A 217 -1.51 -0.15 -15.40
CA VAL A 217 -0.12 -0.63 -15.45
C VAL A 217 0.69 0.14 -14.43
N LEU A 218 1.43 -0.59 -13.59
CA LEU A 218 2.44 -0.01 -12.72
C LEU A 218 3.77 0.04 -13.46
N VAL A 219 4.43 1.19 -13.43
CA VAL A 219 5.75 1.42 -14.04
C VAL A 219 6.74 1.65 -12.89
N GLY A 220 7.65 0.71 -12.69
CA GLY A 220 8.75 0.83 -11.72
C GLY A 220 9.98 1.41 -12.40
N VAL A 221 10.59 2.43 -11.81
CA VAL A 221 11.74 3.15 -12.38
C VAL A 221 12.87 3.26 -11.38
N ASP A 222 14.11 3.24 -11.85
CA ASP A 222 15.24 3.55 -10.97
C ASP A 222 15.14 5.00 -10.50
N SER A 223 14.84 5.14 -9.22
CA SER A 223 14.66 6.43 -8.55
C SER A 223 15.91 6.88 -7.78
N GLY A 224 17.03 6.17 -7.95
CA GLY A 224 18.27 6.42 -7.23
C GLY A 224 18.23 5.88 -5.81
N VAL A 225 18.80 6.63 -4.87
CA VAL A 225 18.99 6.23 -3.47
C VAL A 225 18.22 7.16 -2.54
N LEU A 226 17.37 6.59 -1.69
CA LEU A 226 16.80 7.32 -0.56
C LEU A 226 17.78 7.23 0.60
N ALA A 227 18.28 8.39 1.03
CA ALA A 227 19.04 8.56 2.24
C ALA A 227 18.15 9.20 3.30
N GLU A 228 18.04 8.55 4.46
CA GLU A 228 17.33 9.04 5.63
C GLU A 228 18.28 9.00 6.82
N ILE A 229 18.54 10.17 7.40
CA ILE A 229 19.42 10.31 8.55
C ILE A 229 18.69 11.08 9.64
N GLU A 230 18.77 10.57 10.86
CA GLU A 230 18.09 11.17 11.99
C GLU A 230 19.08 11.45 13.11
N ILE A 231 18.94 12.58 13.80
CA ILE A 231 19.73 12.94 15.00
C ILE A 231 18.80 13.52 16.07
N SER A 232 18.97 13.08 17.32
CA SER A 232 18.13 13.50 18.44
C SER A 232 18.79 14.61 19.27
N TYR A 233 17.95 15.51 19.77
CA TYR A 233 18.29 16.51 20.77
C TYR A 233 17.29 16.41 21.92
N ALA A 234 17.79 16.40 23.16
CA ALA A 234 16.95 16.30 24.35
C ALA A 234 17.27 17.38 25.37
N GLY A 235 16.30 17.67 26.25
CA GLY A 235 16.44 18.64 27.33
C GLY A 235 16.17 20.08 26.87
N ILE A 236 16.58 21.03 27.71
CA ILE A 236 16.29 22.46 27.51
C ILE A 236 16.72 22.89 26.10
N ASN A 237 15.84 23.61 25.40
CA ASN A 237 16.11 24.18 24.09
C ASN A 237 16.45 23.13 23.01
N CYS A 238 15.90 21.92 23.10
CA CYS A 238 16.16 20.85 22.13
C CYS A 238 15.66 21.21 20.72
N GLU A 239 14.48 21.82 20.61
CA GLU A 239 13.88 22.27 19.36
C GLU A 239 14.75 23.30 18.64
N ALA A 240 15.15 24.38 19.32
CA ALA A 240 16.02 25.40 18.71
C ALA A 240 17.38 24.82 18.27
N ARG A 241 17.90 23.81 18.99
CA ARG A 241 19.11 23.08 18.57
C ARG A 241 18.85 22.24 17.34
N ALA A 242 17.71 21.57 17.21
CA ALA A 242 17.36 20.83 16.01
C ALA A 242 17.16 21.76 14.79
N HIS A 243 16.53 22.92 14.97
CA HIS A 243 16.47 23.93 13.90
C HIS A 243 17.84 24.42 13.48
N LEU A 244 18.72 24.72 14.45
CA LEU A 244 20.10 25.11 14.15
C LEU A 244 20.86 23.99 13.40
N ALA A 245 20.64 22.72 13.77
CA ALA A 245 21.23 21.57 13.09
C ALA A 245 20.75 21.47 11.64
N ALA A 246 19.44 21.58 11.41
CA ALA A 246 18.84 21.60 10.07
C ALA A 246 19.39 22.75 9.23
N ASP A 247 19.51 23.95 9.82
CA ASP A 247 20.08 25.12 9.16
C ASP A 247 21.55 24.94 8.79
N ILE A 248 22.35 24.30 9.65
CA ILE A 248 23.75 23.98 9.37
C ILE A 248 23.83 23.05 8.16
N ILE A 249 23.07 21.95 8.17
CA ILE A 249 23.09 20.97 7.07
C ILE A 249 22.61 21.64 5.78
N ARG A 250 21.53 22.41 5.82
CA ARG A 250 21.02 23.15 4.65
C ARG A 250 22.07 24.06 4.04
N LYS A 251 22.79 24.82 4.87
CA LYS A 251 23.85 25.72 4.41
C LYS A 251 25.06 24.98 3.85
N ARG A 252 25.41 23.81 4.40
CA ARG A 252 26.52 22.99 3.91
C ARG A 252 26.16 22.26 2.62
N ALA A 253 24.99 21.64 2.56
CA ALA A 253 24.45 21.00 1.36
C ALA A 253 24.35 21.97 0.19
N ALA A 254 23.89 23.22 0.42
CA ALA A 254 23.81 24.25 -0.62
C ALA A 254 25.18 24.63 -1.24
N ARG A 255 26.29 24.40 -0.54
CA ARG A 255 27.65 24.67 -1.03
C ARG A 255 28.33 23.43 -1.60
N ASP A 256 27.69 22.27 -1.44
CA ASP A 256 28.24 21.00 -1.85
C ASP A 256 27.90 20.71 -3.31
N PRO A 257 28.87 20.37 -4.18
CA PRO A 257 28.61 20.10 -5.59
C PRO A 257 27.64 18.94 -5.84
N MET A 258 27.55 17.97 -4.93
CA MET A 258 26.70 16.78 -5.07
C MET A 258 25.31 16.98 -4.48
N LEU A 259 25.14 17.91 -3.53
CA LEU A 259 23.89 18.15 -2.82
C LEU A 259 23.21 19.47 -3.19
N GLY A 260 23.94 20.44 -3.74
CA GLY A 260 23.47 21.82 -3.92
C GLY A 260 22.26 21.98 -4.83
N ASN A 261 22.03 21.03 -5.75
CA ASN A 261 20.88 20.99 -6.66
C ASN A 261 19.79 19.99 -6.22
N GLN A 262 19.94 19.37 -5.05
CA GLN A 262 19.03 18.32 -4.57
C GLN A 262 17.96 18.90 -3.64
N THR A 263 16.75 18.37 -3.72
CA THR A 263 15.69 18.67 -2.75
C THR A 263 15.90 17.82 -1.50
N ILE A 264 16.28 18.45 -0.40
CA ILE A 264 16.48 17.81 0.90
C ILE A 264 15.37 18.25 1.85
N GLN A 265 14.69 17.29 2.45
CA GLN A 265 13.66 17.49 3.45
C GLN A 265 14.26 17.48 4.86
N TYR A 266 13.76 18.37 5.71
CA TYR A 266 14.19 18.52 7.10
C TYR A 266 12.94 18.54 7.99
N ASP A 267 12.73 17.47 8.75
CA ASP A 267 11.55 17.31 9.61
C ASP A 267 11.98 17.22 11.07
N LEU A 268 11.23 17.83 11.98
CA LEU A 268 11.42 17.64 13.42
C LEU A 268 10.33 16.68 13.93
N ILE A 269 10.67 15.40 14.06
CA ILE A 269 9.80 14.37 14.64
C ILE A 269 9.59 14.70 16.12
N GLY A 270 8.32 14.80 16.51
CA GLY A 270 7.87 15.32 17.80
C GLY A 270 7.40 16.78 17.75
N VAL A 271 7.56 17.48 16.62
CA VAL A 271 7.12 18.87 16.43
C VAL A 271 6.28 19.03 15.16
N ASN A 272 6.86 18.78 13.98
CA ASN A 272 6.24 19.10 12.69
C ASN A 272 6.46 18.01 11.62
N SER A 273 6.53 16.74 12.02
CA SER A 273 6.79 15.63 11.10
C SER A 273 5.63 15.25 10.18
N LEU A 274 4.40 15.68 10.46
CA LEU A 274 3.21 15.38 9.65
C LEU A 274 2.64 16.61 8.93
N TRP A 275 2.92 17.82 9.41
CA TRP A 275 2.44 19.08 8.83
C TRP A 275 3.55 20.11 8.78
N PRO A 276 3.70 20.85 7.67
CA PRO A 276 4.64 21.95 7.58
C PRO A 276 4.14 23.15 8.43
N GLY A 277 4.96 23.62 9.37
CA GLY A 277 4.67 24.80 10.19
C GLY A 277 5.10 24.66 11.66
N ASP A 278 4.86 25.70 12.44
CA ASP A 278 5.08 25.69 13.89
C ASP A 278 3.85 25.10 14.58
N VAL A 279 4.07 24.09 15.44
CA VAL A 279 3.02 23.49 16.27
C VAL A 279 3.27 23.93 17.72
N PRO A 280 2.28 24.49 18.45
CA PRO A 280 2.52 24.98 19.81
C PRO A 280 2.53 23.85 20.85
N HIS A 281 3.69 23.53 21.46
CA HIS A 281 3.80 22.68 22.66
C HIS A 281 5.18 22.74 23.34
N GLU A 282 5.26 22.28 24.60
CA GLU A 282 6.54 22.03 25.30
C GLU A 282 7.15 20.70 24.86
N VAL A 283 8.29 20.76 24.17
CA VAL A 283 9.02 19.59 23.65
C VAL A 283 10.15 19.20 24.61
N ARG A 284 10.19 17.94 25.04
CA ARG A 284 11.25 17.42 25.93
C ARG A 284 12.43 16.81 25.17
N ASP A 285 12.14 16.24 24.01
CA ASP A 285 13.11 15.77 23.04
C ASP A 285 12.52 15.89 21.63
N VAL A 286 13.41 16.07 20.66
CA VAL A 286 13.06 16.20 19.25
C VAL A 286 14.05 15.40 18.43
N ARG A 287 13.59 14.88 17.30
CA ARG A 287 14.43 14.14 16.37
C ARG A 287 14.39 14.82 15.01
N LEU A 288 15.52 15.41 14.63
CA LEU A 288 15.70 15.96 13.29
C LEU A 288 15.88 14.78 12.33
N ARG A 289 14.96 14.63 11.37
CA ARG A 289 15.09 13.76 10.21
C ARG A 289 15.52 14.60 9.01
N VAL A 290 16.56 14.15 8.32
CA VAL A 290 17.05 14.70 7.07
C VAL A 290 16.96 13.61 6.01
N ALA A 291 16.15 13.87 4.99
CA ALA A 291 15.86 12.89 3.96
C ALA A 291 16.01 13.48 2.57
N ALA A 292 16.59 12.71 1.65
CA ALA A 292 16.68 13.09 0.25
C ALA A 292 16.67 11.85 -0.65
N ARG A 293 15.99 11.96 -1.79
CA ARG A 293 16.19 11.07 -2.93
C ARG A 293 17.34 11.62 -3.76
N LEU A 294 18.38 10.81 -3.95
CA LEU A 294 19.66 11.22 -4.52
C LEU A 294 20.02 10.32 -5.70
N PRO A 295 20.71 10.84 -6.73
CA PRO A 295 20.92 10.10 -7.98
C PRO A 295 21.82 8.87 -7.84
N HIS A 296 22.71 8.84 -6.84
CA HIS A 296 23.64 7.72 -6.64
C HIS A 296 24.13 7.64 -5.18
N GLN A 297 24.64 6.47 -4.80
CA GLN A 297 25.11 6.19 -3.43
C GLN A 297 26.13 7.22 -2.92
N ALA A 298 27.06 7.69 -3.77
CA ALA A 298 28.06 8.66 -3.33
C ALA A 298 27.46 10.00 -2.85
N ALA A 299 26.31 10.42 -3.38
CA ALA A 299 25.62 11.63 -2.91
C ALA A 299 24.90 11.35 -1.58
N ALA A 300 24.34 10.14 -1.41
CA ALA A 300 23.78 9.69 -0.14
C ALA A 300 24.85 9.67 0.95
N ASP A 301 26.01 9.08 0.68
CA ASP A 301 27.14 9.03 1.61
C ASP A 301 27.62 10.44 1.99
N ARG A 302 27.56 11.38 1.04
CA ARG A 302 27.89 12.78 1.29
C ARG A 302 26.89 13.44 2.24
N LEU A 303 25.58 13.25 2.01
CA LEU A 303 24.55 13.76 2.91
C LEU A 303 24.65 13.13 4.31
N ILE A 304 24.90 11.81 4.38
CA ILE A 304 25.14 11.09 5.64
C ILE A 304 26.30 11.73 6.40
N THR A 305 27.41 11.99 5.73
CA THR A 305 28.59 12.64 6.32
C THR A 305 28.24 14.01 6.89
N GLU A 306 27.45 14.81 6.18
CA GLU A 306 27.04 16.14 6.66
C GLU A 306 26.26 16.06 7.97
N VAL A 307 25.34 15.10 8.09
CA VAL A 307 24.55 14.91 9.31
C VAL A 307 25.38 14.30 10.44
N GLU A 308 26.17 13.25 10.18
CA GLU A 308 27.04 12.64 11.19
C GLU A 308 28.05 13.63 11.76
N SER A 309 28.55 14.55 10.94
CA SER A 309 29.50 15.56 11.39
C SER A 309 28.95 16.44 12.51
N LEU A 310 27.63 16.54 12.68
CA LEU A 310 26.99 17.32 13.75
C LEU A 310 27.35 16.84 15.16
N TYR A 311 27.80 15.59 15.33
CA TYR A 311 28.26 15.09 16.63
C TYR A 311 29.31 16.00 17.28
N VAL A 312 30.22 16.55 16.47
CA VAL A 312 31.32 17.41 16.94
C VAL A 312 31.44 18.72 16.18
N ASN A 313 30.61 18.93 15.15
CA ASN A 313 30.58 20.14 14.33
C ASN A 313 29.17 20.73 14.21
N GLY A 314 28.32 20.51 15.22
CA GLY A 314 26.93 20.93 15.26
C GLY A 314 26.50 21.47 16.63
N PRO A 315 25.18 21.66 16.84
CA PRO A 315 24.61 22.08 18.11
C PRO A 315 24.91 21.07 19.22
N ALA A 316 25.04 21.54 20.46
CA ALA A 316 25.40 20.71 21.59
C ALA A 316 24.38 19.61 21.89
N GLY A 317 24.86 18.45 22.34
CA GLY A 317 24.01 17.36 22.84
C GLY A 317 23.21 16.64 21.76
N GLY A 318 23.69 16.64 20.51
CA GLY A 318 23.19 15.75 19.47
C GLY A 318 23.60 14.30 19.73
N GLY A 319 22.68 13.36 19.55
CA GLY A 319 22.95 11.94 19.78
C GLY A 319 21.96 11.00 19.11
N GLY A 320 22.23 9.70 19.19
CA GLY A 320 21.31 8.68 18.69
C GLY A 320 21.11 8.70 17.17
N VAL A 321 22.19 8.98 16.43
CA VAL A 321 22.14 9.00 14.96
C VAL A 321 21.66 7.65 14.42
N ARG A 322 20.68 7.68 13.52
CA ARG A 322 20.25 6.53 12.73
C ARG A 322 20.39 6.88 11.26
N ILE A 323 20.88 5.92 10.50
CA ILE A 323 21.10 6.06 9.06
C ILE A 323 20.39 4.90 8.38
N ALA A 324 19.60 5.22 7.37
CA ALA A 324 19.11 4.29 6.40
C ALA A 324 19.46 4.83 5.01
N SER A 325 20.02 3.95 4.17
CA SER A 325 20.29 4.25 2.77
C SER A 325 19.91 3.03 1.96
N ARG A 326 19.05 3.22 0.97
CA ARG A 326 18.55 2.12 0.15
C ARG A 326 18.25 2.58 -1.28
N PRO A 327 18.48 1.72 -2.28
CA PRO A 327 17.94 1.94 -3.61
C PRO A 327 16.43 2.11 -3.58
N THR A 328 15.91 2.89 -4.52
CA THR A 328 14.48 3.15 -4.68
C THR A 328 14.02 2.79 -6.08
N ILE A 329 12.82 2.20 -6.14
CA ILE A 329 12.05 1.89 -7.35
C ILE A 329 10.75 2.70 -7.30
#